data_AF-A0A920P0U5-F1
#
_entry.id   AF-A0A920P0U5-F1
#
_cell.length_a   1.000
_cell.length_b   1.000
_cell.length_c   1.000
_cell.angle_alpha   90.00
_cell.angle_beta   90.00
_cell.angle_gamma   90.00
#
_symmetry.space_group_name_H-M   'P 1'
#
loop_
_entity.id
_entity.type
_entity.pdbx_description
1 polymer ?
#
loop_
_entity_poly.entity_id
_entity_poly.type
_entity_poly.pdbx_seq_one_letter_code
_entity_poly.pdbx_strand_id
1 'polypeptide(L)'
;MQALLLLKLTEVPWDKAFNALLDMKNYAADIDIASNLIRVHAPGTLTAQESYKSSRAAAVKKKIELEDSVEPIVSEIFRLYYISPAQAKATISELFTSVSGEASFSPIQITEEVTTRSIIVRGKEKDLDVVDKVIREIDVRTKQVLIEAFIVEADSDFEQALGTRLGGAYNRKGKRAGGTAGASSANTSLTNSTAAIGSSSDGISEFATIGATSGIGILRQTGSAVLKAEISALES
;
A
#
# COMPACT_ATOMS: atom_id res chain seq x y z
N MET A 1 20.40 -80.60 -2.03
CA MET A 1 21.24 -81.34 -2.98
C MET A 1 22.42 -80.44 -3.31
N GLN A 2 23.62 -80.69 -2.75
CA GLN A 2 24.81 -79.89 -3.06
C GLN A 2 25.26 -80.23 -4.50
N ALA A 3 25.31 -79.22 -5.38
CA ALA A 3 25.78 -79.40 -6.74
C ALA A 3 27.29 -79.09 -6.79
N LEU A 4 28.10 -80.08 -7.18
CA LEU A 4 29.53 -79.88 -7.40
C LEU A 4 29.75 -79.41 -8.85
N LEU A 5 30.53 -78.34 -9.04
CA LEU A 5 30.90 -77.81 -10.34
C LEU A 5 32.42 -77.67 -10.40
N LEU A 6 33.01 -78.10 -11.52
CA LEU A 6 34.44 -77.93 -11.80
C LEU A 6 34.59 -77.11 -13.09
N LEU A 7 35.23 -75.96 -13.00
CA LEU A 7 35.40 -75.01 -14.11
C LEU A 7 36.84 -74.48 -14.12
N LYS A 8 37.39 -74.19 -15.31
CA LYS A 8 38.70 -73.54 -15.48
C LYS A 8 38.52 -72.19 -16.14
N LEU A 9 38.93 -71.13 -15.44
CA LEU A 9 38.88 -69.74 -15.93
C LEU A 9 40.31 -69.23 -16.13
N THR A 10 40.58 -68.53 -17.24
CA THR A 10 41.88 -67.94 -17.57
C THR A 10 41.72 -66.44 -17.77
N GLU A 11 42.34 -65.63 -16.89
CA GLU A 11 42.38 -64.15 -16.96
C GLU A 11 41.01 -63.46 -17.11
N VAL A 12 40.01 -63.87 -16.31
CA VAL A 12 38.67 -63.27 -16.31
C VAL A 12 38.44 -62.43 -15.05
N PRO A 13 37.95 -61.18 -15.16
CA PRO A 13 37.54 -60.37 -13.99
C PRO A 13 36.46 -61.08 -13.15
N TRP A 14 36.54 -60.96 -11.82
CA TRP A 14 35.64 -61.63 -10.87
C TRP A 14 34.16 -61.44 -11.22
N ASP A 15 33.71 -60.21 -11.46
CA ASP A 15 32.29 -59.89 -11.67
C ASP A 15 31.70 -60.67 -12.85
N LYS A 16 32.45 -60.74 -13.95
CA LYS A 16 32.06 -61.53 -15.13
C LYS A 16 32.07 -63.03 -14.86
N ALA A 17 33.06 -63.52 -14.12
CA ALA A 17 33.13 -64.93 -13.74
C ALA A 17 31.99 -65.34 -12.78
N PHE A 18 31.64 -64.46 -11.84
CA PHE A 18 30.58 -64.67 -10.86
C PHE A 18 29.20 -64.70 -11.52
N ASN A 19 28.89 -63.71 -12.37
CA ASN A 19 27.61 -63.68 -13.07
C ASN A 19 27.44 -64.88 -14.02
N ALA A 20 28.50 -65.28 -14.72
CA ALA A 20 28.46 -66.47 -15.57
C ALA A 20 28.19 -67.77 -14.79
N LEU A 21 28.70 -67.89 -13.56
CA LEU A 21 28.42 -69.02 -12.68
C LEU A 21 26.96 -69.05 -12.21
N LEU A 22 26.39 -67.88 -11.92
CA LEU A 22 24.99 -67.73 -11.52
C LEU A 22 24.05 -68.10 -12.68
N ASP A 23 24.31 -67.59 -13.88
CA ASP A 23 23.51 -67.88 -15.08
C ASP A 23 23.49 -69.36 -15.41
N MET A 24 24.65 -70.03 -15.33
CA MET A 24 24.76 -71.46 -15.65
C MET A 24 23.99 -72.36 -14.65
N LYS A 25 23.79 -71.90 -13.42
CA LYS A 25 23.05 -72.63 -12.38
C LYS A 25 21.65 -72.07 -12.12
N ASN A 26 21.20 -71.12 -12.92
CA ASN A 26 19.92 -70.43 -12.75
C ASN A 26 19.74 -69.88 -11.33
N TYR A 27 20.80 -69.28 -10.79
CA TYR A 27 20.78 -68.51 -9.55
C TYR A 27 20.80 -67.02 -9.88
N ALA A 28 20.33 -66.20 -8.95
CA ALA A 28 20.47 -64.76 -9.02
C ALA A 28 21.15 -64.26 -7.74
N ALA A 29 21.82 -63.11 -7.87
CA ALA A 29 22.43 -62.42 -6.74
C ALA A 29 21.69 -61.10 -6.47
N ASP A 30 21.39 -60.86 -5.20
CA ASP A 30 20.94 -59.56 -4.69
C ASP A 30 22.14 -58.89 -4.01
N ILE A 31 22.53 -57.72 -4.52
CA ILE A 31 23.70 -56.97 -4.05
C ILE A 31 23.19 -55.81 -3.21
N ASP A 32 23.36 -55.93 -1.89
CA ASP A 32 23.04 -54.86 -0.96
C ASP A 32 24.29 -54.05 -0.65
N ILE A 33 24.41 -52.91 -1.34
CA ILE A 33 25.56 -51.99 -1.23
C ILE A 33 25.63 -51.40 0.20
N ALA A 34 24.49 -51.20 0.86
CA ALA A 34 24.45 -50.60 2.19
C ALA A 34 24.96 -51.54 3.29
N SER A 35 24.73 -52.85 3.15
CA SER A 35 25.22 -53.87 4.10
C SER A 35 26.47 -54.61 3.64
N ASN A 36 27.03 -54.26 2.47
CA ASN A 36 28.20 -54.89 1.86
C ASN A 36 28.07 -56.43 1.79
N LEU A 37 26.87 -56.92 1.46
CA LEU A 37 26.52 -58.34 1.43
C LEU A 37 25.98 -58.72 0.05
N ILE A 38 26.46 -59.85 -0.48
CA ILE A 38 25.93 -60.47 -1.70
C ILE A 38 25.14 -61.71 -1.30
N ARG A 39 23.83 -61.74 -1.56
CA ARG A 39 22.96 -62.89 -1.32
C ARG A 39 22.75 -63.66 -2.62
N VAL A 40 23.06 -64.96 -2.62
CA VAL A 40 22.91 -65.83 -3.80
C VAL A 40 21.82 -66.87 -3.53
N HIS A 41 20.77 -66.87 -4.33
CA HIS A 41 19.64 -67.79 -4.19
C HIS A 41 18.93 -68.03 -5.52
N ALA A 42 17.96 -68.96 -5.54
CA ALA A 42 17.13 -69.18 -6.72
C ALA A 42 16.26 -67.93 -6.99
N PRO A 43 15.99 -67.59 -8.27
CA PRO A 43 15.21 -66.40 -8.62
C PRO A 43 13.87 -66.31 -7.89
N GLY A 44 13.14 -67.43 -7.78
CA GLY A 44 11.85 -67.46 -7.08
C GLY A 44 11.91 -67.12 -5.60
N THR A 45 12.98 -67.51 -4.90
CA THR A 45 13.17 -67.19 -3.47
C THR A 45 13.53 -65.73 -3.23
N LEU A 46 14.27 -65.11 -4.15
CA LEU A 46 14.61 -63.69 -4.07
C LEU A 46 13.38 -62.81 -4.34
N THR A 47 12.61 -63.11 -5.38
CA THR A 47 11.36 -62.40 -5.68
C THR A 47 10.33 -62.55 -4.56
N ALA A 48 10.22 -63.74 -3.93
CA ALA A 48 9.36 -63.96 -2.77
C ALA A 48 9.81 -63.13 -1.55
N GLN A 49 11.12 -63.01 -1.31
CA GLN A 49 11.66 -62.22 -0.22
C GLN A 49 11.48 -60.71 -0.45
N GLU A 50 11.66 -60.24 -1.68
CA GLU A 50 11.47 -58.84 -2.05
C GLU A 50 10.00 -58.43 -1.99
N SER A 51 9.09 -59.27 -2.49
CA SER A 51 7.65 -59.05 -2.36
C SER A 51 7.16 -59.10 -0.91
N TYR A 52 7.77 -59.93 -0.06
CA TYR A 52 7.48 -59.92 1.38
C TYR A 52 7.97 -58.64 2.07
N LYS A 53 9.18 -58.16 1.72
CA LYS A 53 9.69 -56.88 2.23
C LYS A 53 8.83 -55.71 1.78
N SER A 54 8.43 -55.67 0.51
CA SER A 54 7.60 -54.59 -0.05
C SER A 54 6.19 -54.61 0.52
N SER A 55 5.55 -55.78 0.65
CA SER A 55 4.22 -55.91 1.28
C SER A 55 4.24 -55.55 2.76
N ARG A 56 5.30 -55.90 3.51
CA ARG A 56 5.47 -55.45 4.89
C ARG A 56 5.68 -53.94 4.98
N ALA A 57 6.48 -53.35 4.11
CA ALA A 57 6.67 -51.90 4.05
C ALA A 57 5.36 -51.18 3.72
N ALA A 58 4.57 -51.70 2.78
CA ALA A 58 3.24 -51.19 2.44
C ALA A 58 2.25 -51.35 3.60
N ALA A 59 2.28 -52.48 4.31
CA ALA A 59 1.44 -52.71 5.48
C ALA A 59 1.80 -51.76 6.65
N VAL A 60 3.09 -51.47 6.85
CA VAL A 60 3.55 -50.48 7.84
C VAL A 60 3.08 -49.08 7.45
N LYS A 61 3.23 -48.68 6.18
CA LYS A 61 2.71 -47.39 5.69
C LYS A 61 1.21 -47.28 5.89
N LYS A 62 0.45 -48.31 5.50
CA LYS A 62 -1.00 -48.35 5.69
C LYS A 62 -1.40 -48.33 7.16
N LYS A 63 -0.61 -48.97 8.04
CA LYS A 63 -0.84 -48.91 9.50
C LYS A 63 -0.61 -47.50 10.05
N ILE A 64 0.44 -46.82 9.61
CA ILE A 64 0.73 -45.42 10.00
C ILE A 64 -0.37 -44.49 9.49
N GLU A 65 -0.82 -44.64 8.23
CA GLU A 65 -1.94 -43.87 7.66
C GLU A 65 -3.25 -44.12 8.43
N LEU A 66 -3.49 -45.35 8.88
CA LEU A 66 -4.64 -45.68 9.73
C LEU A 66 -4.49 -45.10 11.14
N GLU A 67 -3.30 -45.11 11.74
CA GLU A 67 -3.04 -44.45 13.02
C GLU A 67 -3.23 -42.92 12.90
N ASP A 68 -2.74 -42.29 11.85
CA ASP A 68 -2.97 -40.86 11.55
C ASP A 68 -4.45 -40.54 11.28
N SER A 69 -5.24 -41.52 10.86
CA SER A 69 -6.69 -41.41 10.67
C SER A 69 -7.48 -41.58 11.98
N VAL A 70 -6.85 -42.12 13.04
CA VAL A 70 -7.49 -42.44 14.32
C VAL A 70 -7.18 -41.39 15.41
N GLU A 71 -6.33 -40.41 15.13
CA GLU A 71 -6.14 -39.26 16.03
C GLU A 71 -7.49 -38.56 16.30
N PRO A 72 -7.95 -38.48 17.56
CA PRO A 72 -9.24 -37.89 17.87
C PRO A 72 -9.21 -36.39 17.56
N ILE A 73 -10.26 -35.90 16.89
CA ILE A 73 -10.49 -34.47 16.70
C ILE A 73 -10.94 -33.90 18.04
N VAL A 74 -10.14 -33.02 18.62
CA VAL A 74 -10.44 -32.34 19.87
C VAL A 74 -10.78 -30.87 19.62
N SER A 75 -11.51 -30.27 20.55
CA SER A 75 -11.91 -28.86 20.48
C SER A 75 -11.27 -28.07 21.61
N GLU A 76 -10.56 -27.00 21.26
CA GLU A 76 -9.92 -26.10 22.22
C GLU A 76 -10.42 -24.67 22.05
N ILE A 77 -10.42 -23.91 23.14
CA ILE A 77 -10.90 -22.52 23.20
C ILE A 77 -9.69 -21.62 23.42
N PHE A 78 -9.42 -20.74 22.45
CA PHE A 78 -8.36 -19.74 22.53
C PHE A 78 -8.95 -18.37 22.82
N ARG A 79 -8.56 -17.78 23.96
CA ARG A 79 -8.96 -16.43 24.36
C ARG A 79 -8.01 -15.40 23.75
N LEU A 80 -8.57 -14.31 23.20
CA LEU A 80 -7.82 -13.25 22.53
C LEU A 80 -7.93 -11.93 23.32
N TYR A 81 -6.84 -11.17 23.38
CA TYR A 81 -6.75 -9.96 24.20
C TYR A 81 -6.64 -8.67 23.38
N TYR A 82 -5.91 -8.69 22.27
CA TYR A 82 -5.59 -7.52 21.45
C TYR A 82 -6.25 -7.57 20.07
N ILE A 83 -6.23 -8.72 19.40
CA ILE A 83 -6.86 -8.92 18.09
C ILE A 83 -8.37 -9.23 18.22
N SER A 84 -9.13 -9.03 17.14
CA SER A 84 -10.54 -9.44 17.06
C SER A 84 -10.69 -10.92 16.65
N PRO A 85 -11.71 -11.65 17.13
CA PRO A 85 -11.95 -13.05 16.73
C PRO A 85 -12.09 -13.25 15.21
N ALA A 86 -12.72 -12.29 14.52
CA ALA A 86 -12.90 -12.31 13.08
C ALA A 86 -11.56 -12.24 12.33
N GLN A 87 -10.65 -11.37 12.77
CA GLN A 87 -9.30 -11.26 12.18
C GLN A 87 -8.48 -12.52 12.45
N ALA A 88 -8.51 -13.04 13.68
CA ALA A 88 -7.80 -14.27 14.03
C ALA A 88 -8.27 -15.45 13.19
N LYS A 89 -9.59 -15.61 13.03
CA LYS A 89 -10.20 -16.65 12.17
C LYS A 89 -9.73 -16.54 10.72
N ALA A 90 -9.68 -15.33 10.16
CA ALA A 90 -9.24 -15.12 8.78
C ALA A 90 -7.78 -15.56 8.59
N THR A 91 -6.86 -15.09 9.44
CA THR A 91 -5.44 -15.46 9.36
C THR A 91 -5.20 -16.95 9.57
N ILE A 92 -5.86 -17.58 10.54
CA ILE A 92 -5.67 -19.01 10.81
C ILE A 92 -6.31 -19.85 9.69
N SER A 93 -7.50 -19.48 9.22
CA SER A 93 -8.12 -20.18 8.09
C SER A 93 -7.23 -20.14 6.86
N GLU A 94 -6.60 -19.01 6.56
CA GLU A 94 -5.69 -18.86 5.42
C GLU A 94 -4.45 -19.76 5.53
N LEU A 95 -3.86 -19.88 6.74
CA LEU A 95 -2.70 -20.74 6.98
C LEU A 95 -3.00 -22.23 6.76
N PHE A 96 -4.22 -22.68 7.08
CA PHE A 96 -4.62 -24.07 6.99
C PHE A 96 -5.37 -24.43 5.70
N THR A 97 -5.76 -23.43 4.90
CA THR A 97 -6.27 -23.68 3.55
C THR A 97 -5.11 -23.91 2.59
N SER A 98 -4.82 -25.17 2.27
CA SER A 98 -3.90 -25.51 1.19
C SER A 98 -4.52 -25.17 -0.16
N VAL A 99 -3.89 -24.26 -0.91
CA VAL A 99 -4.26 -23.91 -2.30
C VAL A 99 -3.78 -25.03 -3.23
N SER A 100 -4.47 -26.16 -3.22
CA SER A 100 -4.20 -27.28 -4.13
C SER A 100 -5.52 -27.77 -4.72
N GLY A 101 -5.82 -27.30 -5.93
CA GLY A 101 -6.76 -27.90 -6.91
C GLY A 101 -8.18 -28.22 -6.42
N GLU A 102 -9.15 -27.43 -6.87
CA GLU A 102 -10.61 -27.65 -6.86
C GLU A 102 -11.36 -27.92 -5.53
N ALA A 103 -10.69 -28.26 -4.42
CA ALA A 103 -11.35 -28.43 -3.13
C ALA A 103 -10.52 -27.81 -2.00
N SER A 104 -11.00 -26.70 -1.45
CA SER A 104 -10.47 -26.11 -0.22
C SER A 104 -10.72 -27.09 0.94
N PHE A 105 -9.79 -28.01 1.18
CA PHE A 105 -9.80 -28.87 2.35
C PHE A 105 -9.11 -28.14 3.50
N SER A 106 -9.89 -27.75 4.52
CA SER A 106 -9.33 -27.28 5.79
C SER A 106 -9.32 -28.45 6.77
N PRO A 107 -8.15 -28.86 7.29
CA PRO A 107 -8.07 -29.91 8.31
C PRO A 107 -8.71 -29.49 9.64
N ILE A 108 -8.95 -28.18 9.84
CA ILE A 108 -9.50 -27.60 11.06
C ILE A 108 -10.82 -26.86 10.80
N GLN A 109 -11.70 -26.86 11.80
CA GLN A 109 -12.94 -26.08 11.83
C GLN A 109 -12.83 -24.99 12.89
N ILE A 110 -13.07 -23.73 12.50
CA ILE A 110 -12.92 -22.56 13.37
C ILE A 110 -14.26 -21.86 13.54
N THR A 111 -14.73 -21.74 14.77
CA THR A 111 -15.92 -20.97 15.15
C THR A 111 -15.49 -19.76 15.98
N GLU A 112 -16.02 -18.58 15.65
CA GLU A 112 -15.76 -17.37 16.42
C GLU A 112 -16.80 -17.18 17.53
N GLU A 113 -16.36 -16.79 18.71
CA GLU A 113 -17.21 -16.44 19.83
C GLU A 113 -16.95 -14.98 20.24
N VAL A 114 -17.84 -14.10 19.79
CA VAL A 114 -17.65 -12.65 19.89
C VAL A 114 -17.75 -12.17 21.34
N THR A 115 -18.65 -12.77 22.13
CA THR A 115 -18.96 -12.32 23.50
C THR A 115 -17.77 -12.46 24.45
N THR A 116 -17.02 -13.55 24.32
CA THR A 116 -15.84 -13.85 25.15
C THR A 116 -14.53 -13.51 24.46
N ARG A 117 -14.57 -12.86 23.29
CA ARG A 117 -13.41 -12.58 22.42
C ARG A 117 -12.52 -13.82 22.28
N SER A 118 -13.12 -14.93 21.89
CA SER A 118 -12.44 -16.22 21.79
C SER A 118 -12.71 -16.88 20.45
N ILE A 119 -11.83 -17.80 20.05
CA ILE A 119 -12.08 -18.70 18.92
C ILE A 119 -12.06 -20.15 19.40
N ILE A 120 -12.98 -20.94 18.87
CA ILE A 120 -13.08 -22.37 19.15
C ILE A 120 -12.54 -23.08 17.92
N VAL A 121 -11.47 -23.84 18.09
CA VAL A 121 -10.83 -24.58 17.00
C VAL A 121 -11.02 -26.07 17.24
N ARG A 122 -11.50 -26.77 16.23
CA ARG A 122 -11.61 -28.23 16.21
C ARG A 122 -10.63 -28.79 15.21
N GLY A 123 -9.74 -29.66 15.66
CA GLY A 123 -8.66 -30.20 14.84
C GLY A 123 -7.90 -31.32 15.54
N LYS A 124 -6.80 -31.75 14.92
CA LYS A 124 -5.85 -32.67 15.55
C LYS A 124 -5.00 -31.90 16.58
N GLU A 125 -4.51 -32.59 17.59
CA GLU A 125 -3.69 -32.00 18.66
C GLU A 125 -2.44 -31.27 18.11
N LYS A 126 -1.78 -31.84 17.10
CA LYS A 126 -0.65 -31.21 16.40
C LYS A 126 -1.02 -29.90 15.71
N ASP A 127 -2.23 -29.81 15.14
CA ASP A 127 -2.70 -28.59 14.47
C ASP A 127 -3.05 -27.51 15.50
N LEU A 128 -3.64 -27.89 16.64
CA LEU A 128 -3.94 -26.98 17.74
C LEU A 128 -2.67 -26.37 18.36
N ASP A 129 -1.60 -27.16 18.49
CA ASP A 129 -0.28 -26.69 18.93
C ASP A 129 0.30 -25.62 18.00
N VAL A 130 0.08 -25.75 16.68
CA VAL A 130 0.49 -24.74 15.69
C VAL A 130 -0.37 -23.49 15.83
N VAL A 131 -1.68 -23.66 16.01
CA VAL A 131 -2.61 -22.55 16.24
C VAL A 131 -2.23 -21.76 17.50
N ASP A 132 -1.92 -22.41 18.63
CA ASP A 132 -1.49 -21.73 19.87
C ASP A 132 -0.25 -20.84 19.62
N LYS A 133 0.76 -21.37 18.92
CA LYS A 133 1.98 -20.62 18.59
C LYS A 133 1.69 -19.40 17.72
N VAL A 134 0.84 -19.55 16.71
CA VAL A 134 0.46 -18.44 15.81
C VAL A 134 -0.31 -17.38 16.58
N ILE A 135 -1.29 -17.78 17.39
CA ILE A 135 -2.11 -16.85 18.18
C ILE A 135 -1.23 -16.00 19.10
N ARG A 136 -0.22 -16.60 19.75
CA ARG A 136 0.71 -15.86 20.62
C ARG A 136 1.51 -14.77 19.89
N GLU A 137 1.83 -14.99 18.62
CA GLU A 137 2.61 -14.03 17.83
C GLU A 137 1.74 -12.91 17.24
N ILE A 138 0.49 -13.22 16.86
CA ILE A 138 -0.42 -12.23 16.26
C ILE A 138 -1.21 -11.43 17.29
N ASP A 139 -1.50 -12.01 18.46
CA ASP A 139 -2.24 -11.35 19.55
C ASP A 139 -1.29 -10.48 20.38
N VAL A 140 -0.76 -9.43 19.75
CA VAL A 140 0.15 -8.45 20.36
C VAL A 140 -0.43 -7.04 20.30
N ARG A 141 0.01 -6.16 21.20
CA ARG A 141 -0.40 -4.75 21.22
C ARG A 141 0.08 -4.02 19.98
N THR A 142 -0.83 -3.39 19.25
CA THR A 142 -0.47 -2.51 18.14
C THR A 142 0.21 -1.24 18.66
N LYS A 143 1.29 -0.83 17.98
CA LYS A 143 1.94 0.45 18.27
C LYS A 143 1.12 1.58 17.65
N GLN A 144 0.80 2.60 18.45
CA GLN A 144 0.17 3.81 17.93
C GLN A 144 1.24 4.65 17.22
N VAL A 145 0.90 5.16 16.03
CA VAL A 145 1.75 6.09 15.27
C VAL A 145 1.07 7.45 15.21
N LEU A 146 1.83 8.51 15.52
CA LEU A 146 1.38 9.89 15.38
C LEU A 146 1.80 10.41 14.00
N ILE A 147 0.85 10.93 13.23
CA ILE A 147 1.11 11.57 11.93
C ILE A 147 0.93 13.07 12.13
N GLU A 148 2.00 13.84 11.95
CA GLU A 148 1.98 15.30 11.95
C GLU A 148 2.27 15.82 10.53
N ALA A 149 1.46 16.76 10.06
CA ALA A 149 1.68 17.46 8.80
C ALA A 149 1.52 18.96 9.01
N PHE A 150 2.45 19.75 8.46
CA PHE A 150 2.37 21.20 8.43
C PHE A 150 1.98 21.63 7.02
N ILE A 151 0.84 22.30 6.89
CA ILE A 151 0.40 22.93 5.63
C ILE A 151 0.68 24.42 5.77
N VAL A 152 1.45 24.98 4.83
CA VAL A 152 1.74 26.41 4.77
C VAL A 152 1.23 26.94 3.44
N GLU A 153 0.33 27.91 3.50
CA GLU A 153 -0.24 28.62 2.36
C GLU A 153 0.22 30.08 2.45
N ALA A 154 0.68 30.62 1.31
CA ALA A 154 1.16 31.99 1.21
C ALA A 154 0.60 32.61 -0.07
N ASP A 155 -0.25 33.61 0.11
CA ASP A 155 -0.83 34.41 -0.97
C ASP A 155 -0.11 35.75 -1.10
N SER A 156 0.01 36.25 -2.32
CA SER A 156 0.62 37.54 -2.65
C SER A 156 -0.27 38.28 -3.64
N ASP A 157 -1.16 39.13 -3.12
CA ASP A 157 -1.99 40.00 -3.95
C ASP A 157 -1.26 41.34 -4.16
N PHE A 158 -0.99 41.71 -5.43
CA PHE A 158 -0.42 43.00 -5.82
C PHE A 158 -1.37 43.70 -6.78
N GLU A 159 -1.88 44.86 -6.41
CA GLU A 159 -2.78 45.66 -7.24
C GLU A 159 -2.12 46.99 -7.66
N GLN A 160 -2.09 47.26 -8.97
CA GLN A 160 -1.58 48.51 -9.54
C GLN A 160 -2.60 49.13 -10.50
N ALA A 161 -3.00 50.38 -10.24
CA ALA A 161 -3.90 51.12 -11.13
C ALA A 161 -3.55 52.62 -11.19
N LEU A 162 -3.69 53.22 -12.38
CA LEU A 162 -3.41 54.63 -12.64
C LEU A 162 -4.68 55.34 -13.10
N GLY A 163 -4.96 56.51 -12.54
CA GLY A 163 -6.07 57.37 -12.91
C GLY A 163 -5.64 58.79 -13.24
N THR A 164 -6.43 59.48 -14.06
CA THR A 164 -6.18 60.86 -14.49
C THR A 164 -7.42 61.72 -14.30
N ARG A 165 -7.22 62.95 -13.84
CA ARG A 165 -8.27 63.96 -13.72
C ARG A 165 -7.83 65.25 -14.40
N LEU A 166 -8.71 65.81 -15.20
CA LEU A 166 -8.53 67.13 -15.80
C LEU A 166 -9.70 67.98 -15.38
N GLY A 167 -9.44 69.23 -15.00
CA GLY A 167 -10.47 70.17 -14.58
C GLY A 167 -10.15 71.58 -15.00
N GLY A 168 -11.18 72.42 -15.04
CA GLY A 168 -11.00 73.81 -15.38
C GLY A 168 -12.23 74.64 -15.10
N ALA A 169 -12.00 75.88 -14.71
CA ALA A 169 -13.00 76.87 -14.39
C ALA A 169 -12.63 78.22 -15.02
N TYR A 170 -13.63 78.96 -15.48
CA TYR A 170 -13.49 80.25 -16.15
C TYR A 170 -14.56 81.19 -15.62
N ASN A 171 -14.14 82.40 -15.24
CA ASN A 171 -15.05 83.48 -14.88
C ASN A 171 -14.51 84.82 -15.39
N ARG A 172 -15.29 85.49 -16.25
CA ARG A 172 -15.01 86.86 -16.68
C ARG A 172 -16.30 87.61 -16.94
N LYS A 173 -16.47 88.77 -16.30
CA LYS A 173 -17.59 89.71 -16.52
C LYS A 173 -18.97 89.00 -16.54
N GLY A 174 -19.21 88.10 -15.58
CA GLY A 174 -20.47 87.36 -15.44
C GLY A 174 -20.63 86.14 -16.36
N LYS A 175 -19.72 85.89 -17.30
CA LYS A 175 -19.67 84.64 -18.06
C LYS A 175 -18.87 83.59 -17.28
N ARG A 176 -19.52 82.47 -16.97
CA ARG A 176 -18.98 81.38 -16.15
C ARG A 176 -19.02 80.07 -16.93
N ALA A 177 -17.94 79.32 -16.87
CA ALA A 177 -17.87 77.96 -17.40
C ALA A 177 -16.92 77.14 -16.54
N GLY A 178 -17.26 75.91 -16.19
CA GLY A 178 -16.35 75.05 -15.45
C GLY A 178 -16.89 73.64 -15.28
N GLY A 179 -16.00 72.66 -15.42
CA GLY A 179 -16.34 71.24 -15.39
C GLY A 179 -17.40 70.77 -16.39
N THR A 180 -17.81 69.52 -16.22
CA THR A 180 -19.04 68.96 -16.79
C THR A 180 -20.25 69.58 -16.08
N ALA A 181 -21.37 69.71 -16.81
CA ALA A 181 -22.52 70.51 -16.38
C ALA A 181 -22.99 70.19 -14.95
N GLY A 182 -23.04 71.19 -14.07
CA GLY A 182 -23.62 71.11 -12.72
C GLY A 182 -22.62 71.09 -11.55
N ALA A 183 -21.31 70.91 -11.78
CA ALA A 183 -20.30 70.79 -10.72
C ALA A 183 -19.27 71.95 -10.70
N SER A 184 -19.64 73.14 -11.19
CA SER A 184 -18.68 74.24 -11.27
C SER A 184 -18.54 75.01 -9.97
N SER A 185 -17.31 75.21 -9.49
CA SER A 185 -17.00 76.10 -8.37
C SER A 185 -16.69 77.54 -8.83
N ALA A 186 -16.93 77.87 -10.10
CA ALA A 186 -16.82 79.21 -10.67
C ALA A 186 -17.95 80.16 -10.21
N ASN A 187 -17.99 80.43 -8.90
CA ASN A 187 -18.92 81.37 -8.26
C ASN A 187 -18.55 82.84 -8.58
N THR A 188 -19.00 83.83 -7.80
CA THR A 188 -18.80 85.27 -8.05
C THR A 188 -17.35 85.69 -8.36
N SER A 189 -16.36 84.98 -7.81
CA SER A 189 -14.92 85.12 -8.11
C SER A 189 -14.21 83.77 -8.11
N LEU A 190 -13.11 83.66 -8.84
CA LEU A 190 -12.17 82.53 -8.72
C LEU A 190 -11.40 82.69 -7.41
N THR A 191 -11.41 81.67 -6.57
CA THR A 191 -10.67 81.62 -5.30
C THR A 191 -9.61 80.53 -5.35
N ASN A 192 -8.73 80.46 -4.35
CA ASN A 192 -7.73 79.40 -4.21
C ASN A 192 -8.34 77.99 -4.07
N SER A 193 -9.65 77.89 -3.80
CA SER A 193 -10.39 76.62 -3.73
C SER A 193 -11.07 76.26 -5.05
N THR A 194 -11.04 77.13 -6.07
CA THR A 194 -11.64 76.85 -7.38
C THR A 194 -10.82 75.79 -8.11
N ALA A 195 -11.49 74.72 -8.58
CA ALA A 195 -10.86 73.56 -9.22
C ALA A 195 -9.71 72.94 -8.38
N ALA A 196 -9.85 72.83 -7.06
CA ALA A 196 -8.83 72.29 -6.16
C ALA A 196 -8.35 70.86 -6.54
N ILE A 197 -7.09 70.52 -6.21
CA ILE A 197 -6.52 69.17 -6.37
C ILE A 197 -7.24 68.20 -5.42
N GLY A 198 -7.53 66.99 -5.88
CA GLY A 198 -8.22 65.96 -5.11
C GLY A 198 -9.74 66.17 -4.99
N SER A 199 -10.28 67.30 -5.46
CA SER A 199 -11.74 67.49 -5.58
C SER A 199 -12.25 67.04 -6.95
N SER A 200 -13.49 66.55 -7.00
CA SER A 200 -14.23 66.30 -8.24
C SER A 200 -14.86 67.56 -8.84
N SER A 201 -14.71 68.72 -8.20
CA SER A 201 -15.26 69.98 -8.68
C SER A 201 -14.51 70.48 -9.92
N ASP A 202 -15.28 71.09 -10.83
CA ASP A 202 -14.81 71.60 -12.14
C ASP A 202 -14.10 70.56 -13.01
N GLY A 203 -14.39 69.26 -12.82
CA GLY A 203 -13.83 68.16 -13.60
C GLY A 203 -14.34 68.17 -15.05
N ILE A 204 -13.41 68.23 -16.01
CA ILE A 204 -13.65 68.05 -17.46
C ILE A 204 -13.54 66.57 -17.83
N SER A 205 -12.59 65.85 -17.22
CA SER A 205 -12.48 64.39 -17.29
C SER A 205 -12.15 63.83 -15.92
N GLU A 206 -12.87 62.78 -15.51
CA GLU A 206 -12.76 62.16 -14.19
C GLU A 206 -12.53 60.65 -14.37
N PHE A 207 -11.28 60.25 -14.55
CA PHE A 207 -10.85 58.85 -14.63
C PHE A 207 -9.93 58.53 -13.45
N ALA A 208 -10.34 58.87 -12.23
CA ALA A 208 -9.56 58.61 -11.04
C ALA A 208 -9.51 57.12 -10.71
N THR A 209 -8.38 56.66 -10.15
CA THR A 209 -8.28 55.28 -9.68
C THR A 209 -9.00 55.13 -8.34
N ILE A 210 -9.79 54.07 -8.18
CA ILE A 210 -10.53 53.77 -6.95
C ILE A 210 -9.51 53.32 -5.90
N GLY A 211 -9.51 53.94 -4.72
CA GLY A 211 -8.56 53.61 -3.66
C GLY A 211 -7.15 54.18 -3.85
N ALA A 212 -6.96 55.17 -4.72
CA ALA A 212 -5.65 55.82 -4.94
C ALA A 212 -4.89 56.09 -3.61
N THR A 213 -3.73 55.46 -3.44
CA THR A 213 -2.86 55.66 -2.29
C THR A 213 -1.91 56.85 -2.51
N SER A 214 -1.70 57.26 -3.77
CA SER A 214 -0.81 58.35 -4.14
C SER A 214 -1.35 59.17 -5.31
N GLY A 215 -0.86 60.41 -5.47
CA GLY A 215 -1.19 61.24 -6.62
C GLY A 215 -0.42 62.55 -6.67
N ILE A 216 -0.33 63.12 -7.87
CA ILE A 216 0.28 64.43 -8.12
C ILE A 216 -0.63 65.28 -9.00
N GLY A 217 -0.75 66.56 -8.67
CA GLY A 217 -1.56 67.50 -9.43
C GLY A 217 -0.88 68.84 -9.61
N ILE A 218 -1.18 69.50 -10.72
CA ILE A 218 -0.75 70.85 -11.04
C ILE A 218 -2.00 71.72 -11.19
N LEU A 219 -1.97 72.86 -10.50
CA LEU A 219 -2.96 73.92 -10.66
C LEU A 219 -2.31 75.15 -11.25
N ARG A 220 -2.97 75.73 -12.25
CA ARG A 220 -2.57 77.01 -12.82
C ARG A 220 -3.76 77.95 -12.83
N GLN A 221 -3.68 78.99 -12.01
CA GLN A 221 -4.63 80.10 -12.02
C GLN A 221 -4.09 81.24 -12.89
N THR A 222 -4.94 81.72 -13.78
CA THR A 222 -4.79 82.96 -14.55
C THR A 222 -5.90 83.91 -14.11
N GLY A 223 -5.79 85.21 -14.42
CA GLY A 223 -6.71 86.24 -13.91
C GLY A 223 -8.21 85.98 -14.16
N SER A 224 -8.57 85.10 -15.10
CA SER A 224 -9.96 84.73 -15.39
C SER A 224 -10.19 83.22 -15.56
N ALA A 225 -9.19 82.37 -15.37
CA ALA A 225 -9.34 80.92 -15.53
C ALA A 225 -8.43 80.12 -14.59
N VAL A 226 -8.90 78.96 -14.12
CA VAL A 226 -8.10 77.97 -13.40
C VAL A 226 -8.08 76.68 -14.23
N LEU A 227 -6.91 76.07 -14.36
CA LEU A 227 -6.73 74.76 -14.97
C LEU A 227 -6.13 73.79 -13.95
N LYS A 228 -6.67 72.58 -13.92
CA LYS A 228 -6.26 71.45 -13.09
C LYS A 228 -5.89 70.28 -13.98
N ALA A 229 -4.74 69.67 -13.69
CA ALA A 229 -4.39 68.34 -14.18
C ALA A 229 -3.81 67.53 -13.02
N GLU A 230 -4.32 66.31 -12.83
CA GLU A 230 -3.96 65.43 -11.73
C GLU A 230 -3.84 63.99 -12.22
N ILE A 231 -2.88 63.26 -11.67
CA ILE A 231 -2.68 61.83 -11.87
C ILE A 231 -2.69 61.19 -10.48
N SER A 232 -3.39 60.06 -10.35
CA SER A 232 -3.57 59.30 -9.12
C SER A 232 -3.16 57.85 -9.37
N ALA A 233 -2.56 57.21 -8.38
CA ALA A 233 -2.08 55.84 -8.46
C ALA A 233 -2.54 55.05 -7.22
N LEU A 234 -2.94 53.80 -7.44
CA LEU A 234 -3.12 52.77 -6.43
C LEU A 234 -1.96 51.79 -6.58
N GLU A 235 -1.29 51.53 -5.46
CA GLU A 235 -0.32 50.47 -5.27
C GLU A 235 -0.56 49.91 -3.85
N SER A 236 -0.89 48.62 -3.76
CA SER A 236 -1.09 47.88 -2.50
C SER A 236 -0.66 46.43 -2.63
#